data_AF-A0A7X5LJS1-F1
#
_entry.id   AF-A0A7X5LJS1-F1
#
_cell.length_a   1.000
_cell.length_b   1.000
_cell.length_c   1.000
_cell.angle_alpha   90.00
_cell.angle_beta   90.00
_cell.angle_gamma   90.00
#
_symmetry.space_group_name_H-M   'P 1'
#
loop_
_entity.id
_entity.type
_entity.pdbx_description
1 polymer ?
#
loop_
_entity_poly.entity_id
_entity_poly.type
_entity_poly.pdbx_seq_one_letter_code
_entity_poly.pdbx_strand_id
1 'polypeptide(L)'
;MSSASVNVSFRFLNLDRMQAYTLKKEINGASFYPHEQTGVFVGIVPLQKAYFDELNDYFIRQQIQYEDCDIFVSAGGLNSAVTIEVPSVVNKMLKYIDCKLTYHISAPTHDTIEHNSK
;
A
#
# COMPACT_ATOMS: atom_id res chain seq x y z
N MET A 1 0.02 -15.85 -20.94
CA MET A 1 0.80 -14.68 -20.47
C MET A 1 0.35 -14.39 -19.05
N SER A 2 1.16 -14.69 -18.03
CA SER A 2 0.86 -14.25 -16.66
C SER A 2 1.18 -12.76 -16.59
N SER A 3 0.15 -11.92 -16.64
CA SER A 3 0.30 -10.50 -16.38
C SER A 3 0.83 -10.33 -14.96
N ALA A 4 2.01 -9.73 -14.81
CA ALA A 4 2.49 -9.29 -13.50
C ALA A 4 1.40 -8.42 -12.85
N SER A 5 0.95 -8.80 -11.65
CA SER A 5 -0.02 -8.01 -10.91
C SER A 5 0.74 -6.91 -10.17
N VAL A 6 0.44 -5.65 -10.49
CA VAL A 6 0.97 -4.49 -9.80
C VAL A 6 -0.15 -3.89 -8.97
N ASN A 7 0.05 -3.80 -7.66
CA ASN A 7 -0.86 -3.12 -6.75
C ASN A 7 -0.19 -1.87 -6.21
N VAL A 8 -0.97 -0.81 -6.04
CA VAL A 8 -0.49 0.45 -5.45
C VAL A 8 -1.45 0.90 -4.38
N SER A 9 -0.90 1.22 -3.22
CA SER A 9 -1.64 1.78 -2.09
C SER A 9 -0.87 2.94 -1.45
N PHE A 10 -1.61 3.85 -0.83
CA PHE A 10 -1.05 4.80 0.13
C PHE A 10 -1.13 4.16 1.52
N ARG A 11 -0.05 4.21 2.27
CA ARG A 11 -0.03 3.70 3.65
C ARG A 11 0.30 4.80 4.63
N PHE A 12 -0.42 4.77 5.74
CA PHE A 12 -0.08 5.49 6.96
C PHE A 12 0.64 4.50 7.86
N LEU A 13 1.89 4.78 8.24
CA LEU A 13 2.77 3.80 8.87
C LEU A 13 2.71 3.84 10.40
N ASN A 14 2.12 4.90 10.98
CA ASN A 14 2.18 5.19 12.40
C ASN A 14 0.88 5.83 12.91
N LEU A 15 -0.25 5.16 12.70
CA LEU A 15 -1.53 5.63 13.24
C LEU A 15 -1.72 5.15 14.68
N ASP A 16 -2.30 6.00 15.50
CA ASP A 16 -2.91 5.53 16.74
C ASP A 16 -4.23 4.78 16.48
N ARG A 17 -4.80 4.19 17.53
CA ARG A 17 -6.05 3.43 17.43
C ARG A 17 -7.20 4.29 16.88
N MET A 18 -7.38 5.50 17.40
CA MET A 18 -8.50 6.37 17.02
C MET A 18 -8.37 6.82 15.57
N GLN A 19 -7.17 7.19 15.15
CA GLN A 19 -6.84 7.53 13.77
C GLN A 19 -7.17 6.34 12.84
N ALA A 20 -6.70 5.13 13.15
CA ALA A 20 -6.96 3.94 12.32
C ALA A 20 -8.46 3.65 12.13
N TYR A 21 -9.26 3.73 13.20
CA TYR A 21 -10.71 3.56 13.10
C TYR A 21 -11.39 4.71 12.32
N THR A 22 -10.90 5.93 12.46
CA THR A 22 -11.41 7.09 11.74
C THR A 22 -11.12 6.96 10.24
N LEU A 23 -9.91 6.54 9.86
CA LEU A 23 -9.54 6.27 8.47
C LEU A 23 -10.53 5.32 7.79
N LYS A 24 -10.81 4.17 8.42
CA LYS A 24 -11.74 3.17 7.90
C LYS A 24 -13.18 3.69 7.77
N LYS A 25 -13.56 4.66 8.61
CA LYS A 25 -14.90 5.27 8.58
C LYS A 25 -15.02 6.36 7.52
N GLU A 26 -13.98 7.16 7.32
CA GLU A 26 -13.99 8.31 6.42
C GLU A 26 -13.72 7.93 4.96
N ILE A 27 -12.98 6.84 4.72
CA ILE A 27 -12.58 6.43 3.38
C ILE A 27 -13.09 5.02 3.08
N ASN A 28 -14.05 4.89 2.15
CA ASN A 28 -14.75 3.63 1.87
C ASN A 28 -13.84 2.47 1.39
N GLY A 29 -12.66 2.77 0.88
CA GLY A 29 -11.67 1.76 0.45
C GLY A 29 -10.61 1.45 1.51
N ALA A 30 -10.62 2.12 2.65
CA ALA A 30 -9.54 2.00 3.61
C ALA A 30 -9.63 0.75 4.49
N SER A 31 -8.47 0.25 4.85
CA SER A 31 -8.29 -0.82 5.84
C SER A 31 -7.12 -0.46 6.76
N PHE A 32 -6.96 -1.20 7.84
CA PHE A 32 -5.79 -1.05 8.69
C PHE A 32 -5.48 -2.37 9.40
N TYR A 33 -4.24 -2.51 9.84
CA TYR A 33 -3.81 -3.63 10.67
C TYR A 33 -2.85 -3.15 11.76
N PRO A 34 -2.81 -3.81 12.93
CA PRO A 34 -1.84 -3.48 13.96
C PRO A 34 -0.43 -3.93 13.54
N HIS A 35 0.58 -3.11 13.83
CA HIS A 35 1.97 -3.50 13.73
C HIS A 35 2.37 -4.19 15.03
N GLU A 36 2.61 -5.51 14.97
CA GLU A 36 2.68 -6.40 16.15
C GLU A 36 3.71 -5.99 17.21
N GLN A 37 4.78 -5.28 16.81
CA GLN A 37 5.91 -4.98 17.69
C GLN A 37 5.87 -3.59 18.32
N THR A 38 5.07 -2.66 17.79
CA THR A 38 5.15 -1.24 18.16
C THR A 38 3.85 -0.70 18.74
N GLY A 39 2.75 -1.44 18.65
CA GLY A 39 1.43 -1.00 19.16
C GLY A 39 0.76 0.08 18.30
N VAL A 40 1.37 0.45 17.17
CA VAL A 40 0.82 1.40 16.19
C VAL A 40 0.02 0.62 15.14
N PHE A 41 -0.77 1.35 14.35
CA PHE A 41 -1.55 0.79 13.26
C PHE A 41 -1.03 1.27 11.92
N VAL A 42 -0.99 0.36 10.94
CA VAL A 42 -0.74 0.69 9.54
C VAL A 42 -2.08 0.81 8.83
N GLY A 43 -2.40 2.02 8.38
CA GLY A 43 -3.55 2.30 7.53
C GLY A 43 -3.21 2.07 6.06
N ILE A 44 -4.13 1.52 5.28
CA ILE A 44 -3.96 1.27 3.84
C ILE A 44 -5.15 1.83 3.10
N VAL A 45 -4.88 2.63 2.07
CA VAL A 45 -5.89 3.10 1.11
C VAL A 45 -5.44 2.70 -0.30
N PRO A 46 -6.24 1.95 -1.08
CA PRO A 46 -5.95 1.68 -2.47
C PRO A 46 -5.74 2.99 -3.24
N LEU A 47 -4.67 3.10 -4.03
CA LEU A 47 -4.38 4.37 -4.70
C LEU A 47 -5.24 4.53 -5.95
N GLN A 48 -6.44 5.06 -5.77
CA GLN A 48 -7.41 5.31 -6.83
C GLN A 48 -7.86 6.76 -6.77
N LYS A 49 -8.07 7.39 -7.94
CA LYS A 49 -8.48 8.81 -8.02
C LYS A 49 -9.72 9.13 -7.19
N ALA A 50 -10.65 8.18 -7.08
CA ALA A 50 -11.89 8.36 -6.31
C ALA A 50 -11.65 8.62 -4.82
N TYR A 51 -10.48 8.24 -4.28
CA TYR A 51 -10.15 8.40 -2.86
C TYR A 51 -9.18 9.56 -2.59
N PHE A 52 -8.78 10.32 -3.61
CA PHE A 52 -7.72 11.32 -3.47
C PHE A 52 -8.12 12.48 -2.56
N ASP A 53 -9.33 13.01 -2.74
CA ASP A 53 -9.81 14.14 -1.94
C ASP A 53 -9.98 13.72 -0.48
N GLU A 54 -10.64 12.58 -0.22
CA GLU A 54 -10.83 12.04 1.12
C GLU A 54 -9.50 11.73 1.81
N LEU A 55 -8.54 11.17 1.07
CA LEU A 55 -7.22 10.84 1.60
C LEU A 55 -6.41 12.10 1.93
N ASN A 56 -6.45 13.11 1.06
CA ASN A 56 -5.77 14.38 1.31
C ASN A 56 -6.38 15.11 2.51
N ASP A 57 -7.71 15.14 2.60
CA ASP A 57 -8.42 15.73 3.73
C ASP A 57 -8.09 15.02 5.05
N TYR A 58 -8.04 13.68 5.03
CA TYR A 58 -7.63 12.89 6.19
C TYR A 58 -6.18 13.19 6.57
N PHE A 59 -5.26 13.18 5.59
CA PHE A 59 -3.83 13.42 5.81
C PHE A 59 -3.58 14.77 6.50
N ILE A 60 -4.19 15.85 5.98
CA ILE A 60 -4.04 17.21 6.51
C ILE A 60 -4.66 17.30 7.92
N ARG A 61 -5.88 16.80 8.09
CA ARG A 61 -6.65 16.91 9.34
C ARG A 61 -6.01 16.15 10.48
N GLN A 62 -5.47 14.97 10.20
CA GLN A 62 -4.79 14.12 11.19
C GLN A 62 -3.32 14.52 11.41
N GLN A 63 -2.82 15.54 10.68
CA GLN A 63 -1.45 16.06 10.79
C GLN A 63 -0.39 14.97 10.63
N ILE A 64 -0.61 14.09 9.64
CA ILE A 64 0.30 12.99 9.35
C ILE A 64 1.65 13.54 8.91
N GLN A 65 2.73 13.04 9.51
CA GLN A 65 4.10 13.42 9.12
C GLN A 65 4.50 12.73 7.82
N TYR A 66 5.34 13.37 7.01
CA TYR A 66 5.78 12.81 5.73
C TYR A 66 6.60 11.52 5.90
N GLU A 67 7.26 11.35 7.04
CA GLU A 67 8.01 10.14 7.40
C GLU A 67 7.10 8.97 7.82
N ASP A 68 5.87 9.29 8.25
CA ASP A 68 4.85 8.35 8.73
C ASP A 68 3.90 7.89 7.61
N CYS A 69 4.28 8.06 6.36
CA CYS A 69 3.54 7.57 5.21
C CYS A 69 4.44 7.04 4.09
N ASP A 70 3.86 6.22 3.22
CA ASP A 70 4.47 5.88 1.94
C ASP A 70 3.43 5.59 0.85
N ILE A 71 3.87 5.71 -0.41
CA ILE A 71 3.18 5.11 -1.54
C ILE A 71 3.83 3.75 -1.78
N PHE A 72 3.08 2.70 -1.48
CA PHE A 72 3.53 1.32 -1.56
C PHE A 72 3.16 0.72 -2.91
N VAL A 73 4.17 0.27 -3.65
CA VAL A 73 4.02 -0.43 -4.93
C VAL A 73 4.43 -1.88 -4.72
N SER A 74 3.50 -2.82 -4.88
CA SER A 74 3.79 -4.24 -4.83
C SER A 74 3.61 -4.90 -6.19
N ALA A 75 4.56 -5.76 -6.55
CA ALA A 75 4.53 -6.57 -7.76
C ALA A 75 4.90 -8.01 -7.44
N GLY A 76 4.22 -8.97 -8.07
CA GLY A 76 4.48 -10.40 -7.87
C GLY A 76 4.42 -11.22 -9.16
N GLY A 77 4.92 -12.46 -9.08
CA GLY A 77 4.89 -13.41 -10.19
C GLY A 77 5.91 -13.12 -11.30
N LEU A 78 7.05 -12.53 -10.94
CA LEU A 78 8.08 -12.11 -11.89
C LEU A 78 9.12 -13.21 -12.10
N ASN A 79 9.01 -13.96 -13.19
CA ASN A 79 9.93 -15.07 -13.52
C ASN A 79 11.24 -14.60 -14.19
N SER A 80 11.42 -13.30 -14.39
CA SER A 80 12.50 -12.72 -15.21
C SER A 80 12.74 -11.26 -14.83
N ALA A 81 13.76 -10.61 -15.41
CA ALA A 81 13.85 -9.16 -15.38
C ALA A 81 12.60 -8.56 -16.06
N VAL A 82 11.75 -7.90 -15.28
CA VAL A 82 10.49 -7.32 -15.75
C VAL A 82 10.49 -5.82 -15.43
N THR A 83 10.13 -5.02 -16.41
CA THR A 83 9.83 -3.61 -16.22
C THR A 83 8.43 -3.47 -15.60
N ILE A 84 8.36 -2.85 -14.43
CA ILE A 84 7.10 -2.53 -13.77
C ILE A 84 6.72 -1.09 -14.11
N GLU A 85 5.63 -0.92 -14.86
CA GLU A 85 5.07 0.40 -15.09
C GLU A 85 4.23 0.80 -13.88
N VAL A 86 4.68 1.85 -13.18
CA VAL A 86 3.93 2.42 -12.07
C VAL A 86 2.78 3.27 -12.64
N PRO A 87 1.52 3.05 -12.22
CA PRO A 87 0.39 3.81 -12.72
C PRO A 87 0.57 5.32 -12.50
N SER A 88 0.23 6.12 -13.52
CA SER A 88 0.34 7.59 -13.51
C SER A 88 -0.37 8.31 -12.34
N VAL A 89 -1.30 7.61 -11.67
CA VAL A 89 -1.97 8.06 -10.45
C VAL A 89 -0.99 8.31 -9.29
N VAL A 90 0.13 7.56 -9.23
CA VAL A 90 1.23 7.78 -8.29
C VAL A 90 1.85 9.16 -8.48
N ASN A 91 2.14 9.54 -9.72
CA ASN A 91 2.73 10.85 -10.02
C ASN A 91 1.80 12.00 -9.65
N LYS A 92 0.48 11.78 -9.70
CA LYS A 92 -0.49 12.77 -9.23
C LYS A 92 -0.44 12.87 -7.72
N MET A 93 -0.41 11.74 -7.01
CA MET A 93 -0.35 11.70 -5.57
C MET A 93 0.92 12.38 -5.01
N LEU A 94 2.08 12.08 -5.60
CA LEU A 94 3.37 12.68 -5.23
C LEU A 94 3.40 14.22 -5.35
N LYS A 95 2.57 14.81 -6.21
CA LYS A 95 2.46 16.27 -6.31
C LYS A 95 1.74 16.89 -5.10
N TYR A 96 0.90 16.12 -4.43
CA TYR A 96 0.09 16.60 -3.30
C TYR A 96 0.71 16.21 -1.95
N ILE A 97 1.35 15.04 -1.88
CA ILE A 97 1.88 14.50 -0.63
C ILE A 97 3.28 13.91 -0.86
N ASP A 98 4.27 14.46 -0.16
CA ASP A 98 5.70 14.12 -0.26
C ASP A 98 6.09 12.89 0.59
N CYS A 99 5.29 11.82 0.51
CA CYS A 99 5.63 10.56 1.14
C CYS A 99 6.65 9.79 0.29
N LYS A 100 7.52 9.01 0.94
CA LYS A 100 8.46 8.12 0.23
C LYS A 100 7.72 7.07 -0.63
N LEU A 101 8.44 6.54 -1.62
CA LEU A 101 8.01 5.36 -2.38
C LEU A 101 8.63 4.09 -1.81
N THR A 102 7.82 3.09 -1.53
CA THR A 102 8.28 1.78 -1.05
C THR A 102 7.89 0.70 -2.05
N TYR A 103 8.86 -0.10 -2.48
CA TYR A 103 8.65 -1.17 -3.45
C TYR A 103 8.76 -2.54 -2.78
N HIS A 104 7.81 -3.43 -3.07
CA HIS A 104 7.87 -4.83 -2.68
C HIS A 104 7.73 -5.72 -3.91
N ILE A 105 8.78 -6.50 -4.18
CA ILE A 105 8.84 -7.39 -5.33
C ILE A 105 8.89 -8.82 -4.80
N SER A 106 7.82 -9.59 -5.03
CA SER A 106 7.81 -11.01 -4.68
C SER A 106 8.26 -11.88 -5.85
N ALA A 107 9.17 -12.81 -5.54
CA ALA A 107 9.56 -13.87 -6.47
C ALA A 107 8.37 -14.81 -6.74
N PRO A 108 8.37 -15.53 -7.87
CA PRO A 108 7.38 -16.56 -8.13
C PRO A 108 7.52 -17.68 -7.10
N THR A 109 6.44 -18.01 -6.40
CA THR A 109 6.38 -19.23 -5.59
C THR A 109 6.35 -20.43 -6.54
N HIS A 110 7.47 -21.14 -6.65
CA HIS A 110 7.46 -22.50 -7.19
C HIS A 110 6.80 -23.39 -6.14
N ASP A 111 5.53 -23.74 -6.33
CA ASP A 111 4.87 -24.77 -5.53
C ASP A 111 5.57 -26.10 -5.82
N THR A 112 6.46 -26.55 -4.93
CA THR A 112 6.97 -27.92 -4.92
C THR A 112 5.83 -28.85 -4.54
N ILE A 113 5.20 -29.46 -5.55
CA ILE A 113 4.37 -30.65 -5.37
C ILE A 113 5.32 -31.79 -4.99
N GLU A 114 5.48 -32.05 -3.68
CA GLU A 114 6.03 -33.32 -3.21
C GLU A 114 5.01 -34.43 -3.53
N HIS A 115 5.21 -35.10 -4.66
CA HIS A 115 4.61 -36.40 -4.93
C HIS A 115 5.23 -37.43 -3.99
N ASN A 116 4.59 -37.67 -2.84
CA ASN A 116 4.88 -38.84 -2.02
C ASN A 116 4.27 -40.08 -2.70
N SER A 117 5.07 -40.76 -3.52
CA SER A 117 4.81 -42.15 -3.89
C SER A 117 5.41 -43.08 -2.84
N LYS A 118 4.54 -43.73 -2.08
CA LYS A 118 4.80 -45.03 -1.45
C LYS A 118 3.63 -45.96 -1.75
#